data_AF-A0AAW0SQ46-F1
#
_entry.id   AF-A0AAW0SQ46-F1
#
_cell.length_a   1.000
_cell.length_b   1.000
_cell.length_c   1.000
_cell.angle_alpha   90.00
_cell.angle_beta   90.00
_cell.angle_gamma   90.00
#
_symmetry.space_group_name_H-M   'P 1'
#
loop_
_entity.id
_entity.type
_entity.pdbx_description
1 polymer ?
#
loop_
_entity_poly.entity_id
_entity_poly.type
_entity_poly.pdbx_seq_one_letter_code
_entity_poly.pdbx_strand_id
1 'polypeptide(L)'
;MESTESVIRIPAVLMPSYNKLITTEEGKSAMKRIRVECGVCKATRFYSIHRGITRIAGVVACEGCRQFYQRFKKQPRLEQCDKGGRCFLQEEMPKKCKACGMAHILTRCPVPPSLYHNLLSYLPTDLKKRMPDQPPTSVEVPQERRGGLGLEVYKGDTWEDVTDRSEGRTSTIRAEEDTDADDPNVDDLDMEFEEMVVDDPDIPEAEPPEQTSSPVPVPTPAPRVGRPKKKPGPKPAGDPDQRVMASLLEGLKVNNQFMENFNPKTSERMRRKKKKVQYFHSSGRGRGSHPSAFHGPDGSLIASGKDLCDCLTEDCPGCHFPCIKCGSGKCGKECRINRKWYYDKVEVEGSTLSWNNEYIKKI
;
A
#
# COMPACT_ATOMS: atom_id res chain seq x y z
N MET A 1 -22.48 -19.40 17.42
CA MET A 1 -22.61 -18.10 16.75
C MET A 1 -21.58 -17.19 17.39
N GLU A 2 -20.39 -17.18 16.82
CA GLU A 2 -19.28 -16.36 17.32
C GLU A 2 -19.61 -14.93 16.90
N SER A 3 -19.97 -14.08 17.87
CA SER A 3 -20.23 -12.67 17.61
C SER A 3 -18.95 -12.08 17.06
N THR A 4 -18.93 -11.76 15.77
CA THR A 4 -17.85 -11.01 15.13
C THR A 4 -17.78 -9.65 15.82
N GLU A 5 -16.92 -9.54 16.84
CA GLU A 5 -16.70 -8.30 17.55
C GLU A 5 -16.13 -7.30 16.54
N SER A 6 -16.96 -6.35 16.13
CA SER A 6 -16.63 -5.41 15.06
C SER A 6 -15.43 -4.57 15.49
N VAL A 7 -14.28 -4.77 14.83
CA VAL A 7 -13.03 -4.10 15.15
C VAL A 7 -13.23 -2.58 15.18
N ILE A 8 -12.97 -1.98 16.34
CA ILE A 8 -13.05 -0.53 16.55
C ILE A 8 -11.83 0.12 15.89
N ARG A 9 -12.05 1.18 15.10
CA ARG A 9 -10.99 1.91 14.38
C ARG A 9 -10.99 3.40 14.75
N ILE A 10 -11.04 3.68 16.04
CA ILE A 10 -11.04 5.04 16.57
C ILE A 10 -9.64 5.65 16.46
N PRO A 11 -9.49 6.87 15.91
CA PRO A 11 -8.21 7.57 15.87
C PRO A 11 -7.61 7.77 17.24
N ALA A 12 -6.28 7.64 17.36
CA ALA A 12 -5.56 7.78 18.62
C ALA A 12 -5.89 9.07 19.39
N VAL A 13 -6.12 10.19 18.68
CA VAL A 13 -6.50 11.47 19.28
C VAL A 13 -7.85 11.44 20.00
N LEU A 14 -8.76 10.53 19.63
CA LEU A 14 -10.08 10.38 20.26
C LEU A 14 -10.13 9.23 21.28
N MET A 15 -9.08 8.42 21.39
CA MET A 15 -9.02 7.29 22.32
C MET A 15 -9.19 7.71 23.80
N PRO A 16 -8.61 8.82 24.29
CA PRO A 16 -8.84 9.26 25.66
C PRO A 16 -10.33 9.51 25.96
N SER A 17 -11.01 10.22 25.06
CA SER A 17 -12.44 10.53 25.17
C SER A 17 -13.30 9.28 25.05
N TYR A 18 -12.93 8.36 24.16
CA TYR A 18 -13.60 7.07 24.05
C TYR A 18 -13.46 6.24 25.33
N ASN A 19 -12.25 6.14 25.87
CA ASN A 19 -11.98 5.38 27.10
C ASN A 19 -12.75 5.95 28.29
N LYS A 20 -12.81 7.28 28.42
CA LYS A 20 -13.64 7.95 29.42
C LYS A 20 -15.12 7.62 29.24
N LEU A 21 -15.63 7.65 28.01
CA LEU A 21 -17.03 7.34 27.72
C LEU A 21 -17.41 5.91 28.14
N ILE A 22 -16.62 4.91 27.77
CA ILE A 22 -16.91 3.49 28.05
C ILE A 22 -16.76 3.08 29.51
N THR A 23 -16.27 3.96 30.39
CA THR A 23 -16.27 3.70 31.85
C THR A 23 -17.67 3.72 32.45
N THR A 24 -18.61 4.39 31.79
CA THR A 24 -20.01 4.49 32.23
C THR A 24 -20.89 3.46 31.52
N GLU A 25 -21.88 2.89 32.20
CA GLU A 25 -22.82 1.93 31.58
C GLU A 25 -23.66 2.59 30.46
N GLU A 26 -24.02 3.86 30.64
CA GLU A 26 -24.63 4.69 29.60
C GLU A 26 -23.71 4.79 28.37
N GLY A 27 -22.44 5.11 28.57
CA GLY A 27 -21.48 5.25 27.48
C GLY A 27 -21.15 3.94 26.79
N LYS A 28 -21.20 2.79 27.47
CA LYS A 28 -21.05 1.47 26.81
C LYS A 28 -22.18 1.20 25.83
N SER A 29 -23.42 1.39 26.25
CA SER A 29 -24.63 1.08 25.48
C SER A 29 -25.01 2.13 24.43
N ALA A 30 -24.61 3.39 24.62
CA ALA A 30 -24.98 4.47 23.72
C ALA A 30 -24.40 4.32 22.30
N MET A 31 -25.14 4.81 21.30
CA MET A 31 -24.66 4.87 19.92
C MET A 31 -23.57 5.94 19.78
N LYS A 32 -22.51 5.65 19.02
CA LYS A 32 -21.32 6.49 18.93
C LYS A 32 -20.99 6.75 17.46
N ARG A 33 -20.53 7.95 17.16
CA ARG A 33 -20.04 8.31 15.83
C ARG A 33 -18.85 9.25 15.93
N ILE A 34 -18.07 9.30 14.86
CA ILE A 34 -16.95 10.21 14.75
C ILE A 34 -17.33 11.34 13.79
N ARG A 35 -17.26 12.57 14.28
CA ARG A 35 -17.35 13.79 13.48
C ARG A 35 -16.00 14.07 12.83
N VAL A 36 -16.02 14.32 11.53
CA VAL A 36 -14.85 14.65 10.71
C VAL A 36 -15.08 15.99 10.05
N GLU A 37 -14.28 16.96 10.44
CA GLU A 37 -14.19 18.26 9.78
C GLU A 37 -13.07 18.18 8.75
N CYS A 38 -13.44 18.04 7.48
CA CYS A 38 -12.47 17.74 6.45
C CYS A 38 -11.59 18.96 6.10
N GLY A 39 -10.28 18.86 6.32
CA GLY A 39 -9.32 19.90 5.92
C GLY A 39 -9.22 20.10 4.40
N VAL A 40 -9.62 19.08 3.61
CA VAL A 40 -9.65 19.12 2.16
C VAL A 40 -10.90 19.81 1.62
N CYS A 41 -12.09 19.22 1.76
CA CYS A 41 -13.31 19.77 1.15
C CYS A 41 -14.11 20.71 2.07
N LYS A 42 -13.63 20.94 3.29
CA LYS A 42 -14.25 21.79 4.32
C LYS A 42 -15.64 21.34 4.81
N ALA A 43 -16.13 20.18 4.35
CA ALA A 43 -17.39 19.62 4.82
C ALA A 43 -17.22 18.85 6.14
N THR A 44 -18.22 18.98 7.01
CA THR A 44 -18.38 18.12 8.19
C THR A 44 -19.10 16.83 7.80
N ARG A 45 -18.56 15.68 8.21
CA ARG A 45 -19.11 14.34 7.96
C ARG A 45 -19.13 13.53 9.24
N PHE A 46 -20.00 12.53 9.29
CA PHE A 46 -20.15 11.65 10.44
C PHE A 46 -19.96 10.20 10.01
N TYR A 47 -19.12 9.47 10.73
CA TYR A 47 -18.76 8.09 10.42
C TYR A 47 -18.96 7.19 11.63
N SER A 48 -19.19 5.90 11.38
CA SER A 48 -19.17 4.88 12.43
C SER A 48 -17.79 4.78 13.07
N ILE A 49 -17.73 4.47 14.37
CA ILE A 49 -16.48 4.21 15.11
C ILE A 49 -15.71 2.97 14.61
N HIS A 50 -16.34 2.13 13.79
CA HIS A 50 -15.71 0.97 13.16
C HIS A 50 -15.00 1.33 11.84
N ARG A 51 -15.18 2.57 11.33
CA ARG A 51 -14.49 3.05 10.13
C ARG A 51 -13.22 3.79 10.52
N GLY A 52 -12.09 3.36 9.95
CA GLY A 52 -10.82 4.05 10.13
C GLY A 52 -10.84 5.43 9.50
N ILE A 53 -10.42 6.44 10.26
CA ILE A 53 -10.28 7.82 9.76
C ILE A 53 -8.84 8.07 9.40
N THR A 54 -8.68 8.84 8.34
CA THR A 54 -7.47 8.82 7.54
C THR A 54 -7.11 10.22 7.09
N ARG A 55 -5.83 10.38 6.81
CA ARG A 55 -5.21 11.67 6.52
C ARG A 55 -4.62 11.64 5.12
N ILE A 56 -4.44 12.83 4.55
CA ILE A 56 -3.64 13.05 3.34
C ILE A 56 -2.52 13.99 3.76
N ALA A 57 -1.30 13.47 3.88
CA ALA A 57 -0.13 14.20 4.36
C ALA A 57 -0.44 15.01 5.64
N GLY A 58 -0.92 14.35 6.70
CA GLY A 58 -1.27 14.99 7.97
C GLY A 58 -2.59 15.78 8.01
N VAL A 59 -3.21 16.10 6.86
CA VAL A 59 -4.51 16.78 6.79
C VAL A 59 -5.66 15.78 6.95
N VAL A 60 -6.61 16.07 7.84
CA VAL A 60 -7.82 15.26 8.04
C VAL A 60 -8.66 15.24 6.76
N ALA A 61 -8.88 14.05 6.21
CA ALA A 61 -9.69 13.87 5.01
C ALA A 61 -10.97 13.09 5.33
N CYS A 62 -12.09 13.56 4.81
CA CYS A 62 -13.29 12.73 4.77
C CYS A 62 -13.06 11.54 3.83
N GLU A 63 -13.81 10.46 4.03
CA GLU A 63 -13.67 9.21 3.27
C GLU A 63 -13.70 9.44 1.75
N GLY A 64 -14.60 10.32 1.28
CA GLY A 64 -14.70 10.66 -0.13
C GLY A 64 -13.46 11.37 -0.68
N CYS A 65 -12.89 12.32 0.06
CA CYS A 65 -11.65 13.02 -0.37
C CYS A 65 -10.46 12.06 -0.38
N ARG A 66 -10.34 11.21 0.64
CA ARG A 66 -9.29 10.21 0.66
C ARG A 66 -9.42 9.22 -0.48
N GLN A 67 -10.59 8.62 -0.66
CA GLN A 67 -10.78 7.62 -1.72
C GLN A 67 -10.53 8.24 -3.10
N PHE A 68 -10.95 9.48 -3.31
CA PHE A 68 -10.64 10.21 -4.53
C PHE A 68 -9.12 10.40 -4.72
N TYR A 69 -8.41 10.86 -3.68
CA TYR A 69 -6.95 11.00 -3.70
C TYR A 69 -6.23 9.66 -3.95
N GLN A 70 -6.58 8.61 -3.21
CA GLN A 70 -5.93 7.30 -3.30
C GLN A 70 -6.15 6.66 -4.67
N ARG A 71 -7.37 6.76 -5.22
CA ARG A 71 -7.66 6.27 -6.58
C ARG A 71 -6.81 6.99 -7.63
N PHE A 72 -6.68 8.31 -7.50
CA PHE A 72 -5.87 9.10 -8.40
C PHE A 72 -4.38 8.81 -8.25
N LYS A 73 -3.88 8.64 -7.02
CA LYS A 73 -2.49 8.28 -6.72
C LYS A 73 -2.14 6.90 -7.27
N LYS A 74 -3.03 5.91 -7.10
CA LYS A 74 -2.82 4.52 -7.54
C LYS A 74 -2.90 4.36 -9.05
N GLN A 75 -3.84 5.05 -9.70
CA GLN A 75 -4.06 4.97 -11.15
C GLN A 75 -4.30 6.37 -11.73
N PRO A 76 -3.24 7.19 -11.86
CA PRO A 76 -3.37 8.51 -12.41
C PRO A 76 -3.76 8.44 -13.89
N ARG A 77 -4.74 9.26 -14.28
CA ARG A 77 -5.19 9.40 -15.67
C ARG A 77 -5.18 10.88 -16.04
N LEU A 78 -4.96 11.16 -17.32
CA LEU A 78 -5.07 12.52 -17.83
C LEU A 78 -6.50 13.03 -17.60
N GLU A 79 -6.63 14.00 -16.72
CA GLU A 79 -7.92 14.62 -16.41
C GLU A 79 -8.14 15.85 -17.28
N GLN A 80 -9.40 16.16 -17.51
CA GLN A 80 -9.83 17.34 -18.27
C GLN A 80 -10.64 18.29 -17.39
N CYS A 81 -10.65 19.57 -17.78
CA CYS A 81 -11.46 20.58 -17.15
C CYS A 81 -12.20 21.39 -18.21
N ASP A 82 -13.50 21.19 -18.31
CA ASP A 82 -14.37 21.90 -19.28
C ASP A 82 -14.38 23.41 -19.09
N LYS A 83 -13.95 23.90 -17.90
CA LYS A 83 -13.91 25.32 -17.55
C LYS A 83 -12.50 25.92 -17.58
N GLY A 84 -11.50 25.25 -18.16
CA GLY A 84 -10.14 25.78 -18.28
C GLY A 84 -9.49 26.14 -16.93
N GLY A 85 -9.74 25.32 -15.91
CA GLY A 85 -9.21 25.52 -14.55
C GLY A 85 -9.97 26.55 -13.69
N ARG A 86 -11.02 27.20 -14.20
CA ARG A 86 -11.80 28.19 -13.40
C ARG A 86 -12.48 27.59 -12.16
N CYS A 87 -12.76 26.29 -12.14
CA CYS A 87 -13.34 25.63 -10.97
C CYS A 87 -12.41 25.65 -9.76
N PHE A 88 -11.08 25.71 -9.96
CA PHE A 88 -10.09 25.74 -8.89
C PHE A 88 -10.03 27.09 -8.16
N LEU A 89 -10.49 28.17 -8.80
CA LEU A 89 -10.52 29.51 -8.19
C LEU A 89 -11.61 29.66 -7.13
N GLN A 90 -12.53 28.70 -7.05
CA GLN A 90 -13.59 28.71 -6.06
C GLN A 90 -13.04 28.28 -4.70
N GLU A 91 -13.55 28.86 -3.62
CA GLU A 91 -13.17 28.43 -2.28
C GLU A 91 -13.63 26.99 -2.00
N GLU A 92 -14.82 26.64 -2.48
CA GLU A 92 -15.34 25.28 -2.36
C GLU A 92 -14.72 24.35 -3.39
N MET A 93 -14.33 23.15 -2.93
CA MET A 93 -13.77 22.14 -3.81
C MET A 93 -14.85 21.61 -4.77
N PRO A 94 -14.62 21.62 -6.10
CA PRO A 94 -15.62 21.20 -7.07
C PRO A 94 -15.86 19.69 -7.00
N LYS A 95 -17.12 19.29 -6.82
CA LYS A 95 -17.52 17.87 -6.73
C LYS A 95 -17.52 17.14 -8.07
N LYS A 96 -17.74 17.85 -9.18
CA LYS A 96 -17.88 17.27 -10.53
C LYS A 96 -16.58 17.28 -11.34
N CYS A 97 -15.68 18.23 -11.10
CA CYS A 97 -14.45 18.38 -11.86
C CYS A 97 -13.28 17.72 -11.13
N LYS A 98 -12.89 16.53 -11.59
CA LYS A 98 -11.79 15.75 -10.99
C LYS A 98 -10.45 16.48 -11.07
N ALA A 99 -10.12 17.09 -12.21
CA ALA A 99 -8.89 17.86 -12.38
C ALA A 99 -8.75 18.95 -11.30
N CYS A 100 -9.76 19.80 -11.14
CA CYS A 100 -9.73 20.87 -10.15
C CYS A 100 -9.87 20.34 -8.72
N GLY A 101 -10.63 19.25 -8.50
CA GLY A 101 -10.70 18.59 -7.21
C GLY A 101 -9.33 18.07 -6.74
N MET A 102 -8.55 17.48 -7.65
CA MET A 102 -7.18 17.05 -7.36
C MET A 102 -6.27 18.26 -7.10
N ALA A 103 -6.37 19.32 -7.90
CA ALA A 103 -5.63 20.55 -7.65
C ALA A 103 -5.88 21.09 -6.23
N HIS A 104 -7.13 21.13 -5.77
CA HIS A 104 -7.43 21.52 -4.38
C HIS A 104 -6.76 20.64 -3.33
N ILE A 105 -6.66 19.32 -3.56
CA ILE A 105 -5.96 18.41 -2.64
C ILE A 105 -4.48 18.76 -2.61
N LEU A 106 -3.85 18.85 -3.78
CA LEU A 106 -2.43 19.14 -3.91
C LEU A 106 -2.03 20.50 -3.32
N THR A 107 -2.92 21.50 -3.32
CA THR A 107 -2.65 22.82 -2.73
C THR A 107 -3.09 22.97 -1.28
N ARG A 108 -3.80 21.99 -0.70
CA ARG A 108 -4.27 22.01 0.70
C ARG A 108 -3.51 21.04 1.58
N CYS A 109 -2.89 20.01 0.99
CA CYS A 109 -2.16 18.98 1.69
C CYS A 109 -0.66 19.12 1.44
N PRO A 110 0.19 19.03 2.48
CA PRO A 110 1.63 19.12 2.35
C PRO A 110 2.24 17.80 1.85
N VAL A 111 1.87 17.40 0.63
CA VAL A 111 2.38 16.19 -0.03
C VAL A 111 3.86 16.36 -0.41
N PRO A 112 4.64 15.27 -0.51
CA PRO A 112 6.03 15.35 -0.95
C PRO A 112 6.17 16.02 -2.34
N PRO A 113 7.19 16.87 -2.57
CA PRO A 113 7.36 17.58 -3.85
C PRO A 113 7.44 16.65 -5.07
N SER A 114 8.11 15.50 -4.95
CA SER A 114 8.18 14.51 -6.03
C SER A 114 6.80 13.98 -6.43
N LEU A 115 5.96 13.69 -5.43
CA LEU A 115 4.59 13.23 -5.65
C LEU A 115 3.72 14.36 -6.21
N TYR A 116 3.89 15.59 -5.72
CA TYR A 116 3.20 16.77 -6.25
C TYR A 116 3.44 16.91 -7.75
N HIS A 117 4.69 16.94 -8.20
CA HIS A 117 5.04 17.11 -9.61
C HIS A 117 4.58 15.92 -10.47
N ASN A 118 4.68 14.68 -9.95
CA ASN A 118 4.16 13.50 -10.63
C ASN A 118 2.65 13.61 -10.88
N LEU A 119 1.87 13.89 -9.84
CA LEU A 119 0.40 14.00 -9.96
C LEU A 119 0.00 15.23 -10.77
N LEU A 120 0.75 16.32 -10.66
CA LEU A 120 0.55 17.53 -11.45
C LEU A 120 0.63 17.21 -12.95
N SER A 121 1.53 16.33 -13.39
CA SER A 121 1.70 15.97 -14.81
C SER A 121 0.40 15.51 -15.48
N TYR A 122 -0.52 14.91 -14.72
CA TYR A 122 -1.81 14.40 -15.20
C TYR A 122 -2.94 15.45 -15.26
N LEU A 123 -2.66 16.70 -14.86
CA LEU A 123 -3.64 17.79 -14.87
C LEU A 123 -3.54 18.65 -16.15
N PRO A 124 -4.64 19.32 -16.56
CA PRO A 124 -4.63 20.23 -17.70
C PRO A 124 -3.62 21.38 -17.56
N THR A 125 -2.98 21.77 -18.67
CA THR A 125 -1.99 22.87 -18.70
C THR A 125 -2.56 24.19 -18.20
N ASP A 126 -3.81 24.52 -18.54
CA ASP A 126 -4.45 25.77 -18.09
C ASP A 126 -4.74 25.78 -16.58
N LEU A 127 -4.90 24.60 -15.98
CA LEU A 127 -5.03 24.45 -14.53
C LEU A 127 -3.66 24.56 -13.86
N LYS A 128 -2.63 23.89 -14.40
CA LYS A 128 -1.24 23.94 -13.91
C LYS A 128 -0.73 25.37 -13.76
N LYS A 129 -0.99 26.23 -14.76
CA LYS A 129 -0.61 27.66 -14.75
C LYS A 129 -1.20 28.47 -13.58
N ARG A 130 -2.25 27.97 -12.94
CA ARG A 130 -2.95 28.62 -11.82
C ARG A 130 -2.55 28.01 -10.46
N MET A 131 -1.82 26.91 -10.47
CA MET A 131 -1.38 26.22 -9.27
C MET A 131 0.00 26.73 -8.86
N PRO A 132 0.36 26.66 -7.56
CA PRO A 132 1.71 26.97 -7.11
C PRO A 132 2.71 25.97 -7.69
N ASP A 133 3.96 26.39 -7.86
CA ASP A 133 5.01 25.50 -8.37
C ASP A 133 5.40 24.40 -7.37
N GLN A 134 5.18 24.62 -6.08
CA GLN A 134 5.48 23.67 -5.01
C GLN A 134 4.26 23.40 -4.13
N PRO A 135 4.15 22.18 -3.54
CA PRO A 135 3.12 21.91 -2.54
C PRO A 135 3.36 22.75 -1.28
N PRO A 136 2.32 23.04 -0.49
CA PRO A 136 2.50 23.75 0.77
C PRO A 136 3.36 22.92 1.72
N THR A 137 4.15 23.56 2.57
CA THR A 137 4.89 22.85 3.62
C THR A 137 3.98 22.52 4.82
N SER A 138 4.38 21.56 5.65
CA SER A 138 3.66 21.26 6.88
C SER A 138 3.52 22.47 7.81
N VAL A 139 4.47 23.42 7.76
CA VAL A 139 4.43 24.66 8.55
C VAL A 139 3.39 25.64 7.99
N GLU A 140 3.25 25.72 6.65
CA GLU A 140 2.29 26.59 5.96
C GLU A 140 0.84 26.12 6.07
N VAL A 141 0.62 24.85 6.44
CA VAL A 141 -0.71 24.30 6.73
C VAL A 141 -0.90 24.20 8.25
N PRO A 142 -1.36 25.29 8.90
CA PRO A 142 -1.56 25.32 10.35
C PRO A 142 -2.72 24.41 10.77
N GLN A 143 -2.78 24.07 12.06
CA GLN A 143 -3.66 23.03 12.60
C GLN A 143 -5.13 23.27 12.28
N GLU A 144 -5.58 24.53 12.27
CA GLU A 144 -6.96 24.94 11.98
C GLU A 144 -7.34 24.61 10.52
N ARG A 145 -6.36 24.65 9.61
CA ARG A 145 -6.57 24.33 8.19
C ARG A 145 -6.51 22.83 7.90
N ARG A 146 -5.89 22.04 8.79
CA ARG A 146 -5.78 20.58 8.67
C ARG A 146 -7.10 19.85 8.93
N GLY A 147 -8.10 20.52 9.50
CA GLY A 147 -9.37 19.91 9.87
C GLY A 147 -9.32 19.23 11.24
N GLY A 148 -10.46 18.68 11.65
CA GLY A 148 -10.72 18.26 13.02
C GLY A 148 -11.41 16.91 13.12
N LEU A 149 -11.26 16.28 14.28
CA LEU A 149 -11.94 15.04 14.64
C LEU A 149 -12.66 15.25 15.97
N GLY A 150 -13.88 14.74 16.09
CA GLY A 150 -14.63 14.75 17.33
C GLY A 150 -15.38 13.44 17.56
N LEU A 151 -15.55 13.07 18.82
CA LEU A 151 -16.34 11.91 19.22
C LEU A 151 -17.72 12.38 19.70
N GLU A 152 -18.78 11.83 19.11
CA GLU A 152 -20.16 12.14 19.51
C GLU A 152 -20.88 10.89 20.01
N VAL A 153 -21.70 11.09 21.05
CA VAL A 153 -22.55 10.06 21.64
C VAL A 153 -24.02 10.45 21.49
N TYR A 154 -24.89 9.47 21.27
CA TYR A 154 -26.33 9.69 21.22
C TYR A 154 -26.91 9.66 22.63
N LYS A 155 -27.46 10.78 23.09
CA LYS A 155 -28.10 10.94 24.40
C LYS A 155 -29.34 11.82 24.30
N GLY A 156 -30.45 11.39 24.89
CA GLY A 156 -31.67 12.20 24.99
C GLY A 156 -32.19 12.72 23.65
N ASP A 157 -32.15 11.89 22.60
CA ASP A 157 -32.55 12.22 21.23
C ASP A 157 -31.66 13.24 20.49
N THR A 158 -30.48 13.54 21.05
CA THR A 158 -29.50 14.45 20.43
C THR A 158 -28.11 13.83 20.39
N TRP A 159 -27.26 14.34 19.50
CA TRP A 159 -25.85 13.96 19.45
C TRP A 159 -25.04 14.98 20.26
N GLU A 160 -24.38 14.50 21.30
CA GLU A 160 -23.54 15.31 22.18
C GLU A 160 -22.06 15.06 21.88
N ASP A 161 -21.28 16.14 21.76
CA ASP A 161 -19.83 16.07 21.60
C ASP A 161 -19.15 15.80 22.93
N VAL A 162 -18.46 14.66 23.01
CA VAL A 162 -17.74 14.20 24.21
C VAL A 162 -16.23 14.26 24.03
N THR A 163 -15.75 14.97 23.01
CA THR A 163 -14.31 15.15 22.76
C THR A 163 -13.68 15.92 23.91
N ASP A 164 -12.71 15.30 24.60
CA ASP A 164 -11.96 15.95 25.65
C ASP A 164 -11.06 17.02 25.02
N ARG A 165 -11.42 18.29 25.23
CA ARG A 165 -10.63 19.46 24.82
C ARG A 165 -9.61 19.88 25.88
N SER A 166 -9.31 19.01 26.85
CA SER A 166 -8.41 19.32 27.96
C SER A 166 -7.08 19.83 27.42
N GLU A 167 -6.88 21.12 27.65
CA GLU A 167 -5.76 22.01 27.36
C GLU A 167 -4.53 21.39 26.69
N GLY A 168 -4.25 21.87 25.48
CA GLY A 168 -2.91 22.37 25.19
C GLY A 168 -1.74 21.38 25.25
N ARG A 169 -1.97 20.07 25.07
CA ARG A 169 -0.89 19.25 24.51
C ARG A 169 -0.83 19.60 23.04
N THR A 170 -0.02 20.62 22.73
CA THR A 170 0.79 20.64 21.52
C THR A 170 1.33 19.24 21.40
N SER A 171 0.63 18.38 20.66
CA SER A 171 1.34 17.32 19.99
C SER A 171 2.30 18.10 19.12
N THR A 172 3.54 18.20 19.59
CA THR A 172 4.63 17.84 18.72
C THR A 172 4.22 16.48 18.16
N ILE A 173 3.43 16.56 17.09
CA ILE A 173 3.38 15.56 16.05
C ILE A 173 4.87 15.49 15.74
N ARG A 174 5.56 14.52 16.36
CA ARG A 174 6.71 13.93 15.69
C ARG A 174 6.20 13.80 14.28
N ALA A 175 6.94 14.37 13.33
CA ALA A 175 6.90 13.87 11.98
C ALA A 175 7.19 12.37 12.12
N GLU A 176 6.16 11.59 12.45
CA GLU A 176 5.96 10.33 11.81
C GLU A 176 6.02 10.76 10.37
N GLU A 177 7.18 10.51 9.77
CA GLU A 177 7.30 10.40 8.35
C GLU A 177 6.22 9.37 8.00
N ASP A 178 4.99 9.87 7.79
CA ASP A 178 4.01 9.30 6.89
C ASP A 178 4.71 9.40 5.52
N THR A 179 5.78 8.60 5.36
CA THR A 179 6.13 8.08 4.07
C THR A 179 4.82 7.52 3.58
N ASP A 180 4.41 7.99 2.42
CA ASP A 180 3.25 7.56 1.65
C ASP A 180 3.36 6.05 1.26
N ALA A 181 4.05 5.24 2.07
CA ALA A 181 4.14 3.80 2.06
C ALA A 181 2.75 3.24 2.35
N ASP A 182 2.08 2.92 1.26
CA ASP A 182 0.98 1.98 1.10
C ASP A 182 0.46 1.42 2.42
N ASP A 183 -0.61 2.03 2.93
CA ASP A 183 -1.54 1.39 3.86
C ASP A 183 -2.08 0.15 3.14
N PRO A 184 -1.66 -1.08 3.52
CA PRO A 184 -2.03 -2.30 2.78
C PRO A 184 -3.48 -2.73 3.04
N ASN A 185 -4.30 -1.88 3.67
CA ASN A 185 -5.64 -2.25 4.10
C ASN A 185 -6.73 -1.31 3.55
N VAL A 186 -6.58 -0.90 2.29
CA VAL A 186 -7.67 -0.38 1.46
C VAL A 186 -7.78 -1.23 0.19
N ASP A 187 -8.54 -2.32 0.32
CA ASP A 187 -9.11 -3.12 -0.78
C ASP A 187 -8.15 -3.47 -1.93
N ASP A 188 -7.63 -4.69 -1.84
CA ASP A 188 -7.10 -5.49 -2.95
C ASP A 188 -7.97 -5.34 -4.21
N LEU A 189 -7.44 -4.62 -5.19
CA LEU A 189 -7.70 -4.82 -6.61
C LEU A 189 -6.38 -4.62 -7.33
N ASP A 190 -5.76 -5.76 -7.63
CA ASP A 190 -4.63 -5.94 -8.53
C ASP A 190 -4.96 -5.49 -9.95
N MET A 191 -4.01 -4.79 -10.57
CA MET A 191 -3.80 -4.81 -12.01
C MET A 191 -2.29 -4.95 -12.18
N GLU A 192 -1.88 -6.17 -12.49
CA GLU A 192 -0.52 -6.50 -12.93
C GLU A 192 -0.23 -5.74 -14.23
N PHE A 193 0.92 -5.08 -14.26
CA PHE A 193 1.54 -4.48 -15.44
C PHE A 193 2.58 -5.48 -15.93
N GLU A 194 2.26 -6.27 -16.95
CA GLU A 194 3.26 -7.06 -17.66
C GLU A 194 4.08 -6.10 -18.54
N GLU A 195 5.39 -6.02 -18.27
CA GLU A 195 6.37 -5.51 -19.21
C GLU A 195 6.37 -6.43 -20.44
N MET A 196 6.02 -5.86 -21.60
CA MET A 196 6.33 -6.45 -22.90
C MET A 196 7.84 -6.39 -23.13
N VAL A 197 8.51 -7.53 -23.00
CA VAL A 197 9.77 -7.79 -23.68
C VAL A 197 9.47 -7.95 -25.17
N VAL A 198 9.99 -7.02 -25.98
CA VAL A 198 10.00 -7.14 -27.43
C VAL A 198 11.21 -8.01 -27.81
N ASP A 199 10.95 -9.19 -28.37
CA ASP A 199 11.97 -9.99 -29.05
C ASP A 199 12.36 -9.26 -30.35
N ASP A 200 13.63 -8.90 -30.47
CA ASP A 200 14.21 -8.25 -31.65
C ASP A 200 14.91 -9.33 -32.51
N PRO A 201 14.53 -9.53 -33.79
CA PRO A 201 15.17 -10.50 -34.66
C PRO A 201 16.37 -9.91 -35.45
N ASP A 202 17.49 -10.62 -35.38
CA ASP A 202 18.56 -10.81 -36.38
C ASP A 202 19.04 -9.64 -37.25
N ILE A 203 20.27 -9.17 -36.99
CA ILE A 203 21.13 -8.48 -37.99
C ILE A 203 22.58 -9.02 -37.87
N PRO A 204 23.30 -9.31 -39.00
CA PRO A 204 24.34 -10.33 -39.07
C PRO A 204 25.78 -9.85 -38.81
N GLU A 205 26.64 -10.86 -38.61
CA GLU A 205 28.09 -10.83 -38.34
C GLU A 205 28.94 -10.10 -39.39
N ALA A 206 30.00 -9.43 -38.91
CA ALA A 206 31.19 -9.12 -39.68
C ALA A 206 32.44 -9.26 -38.79
N GLU A 207 33.35 -10.16 -39.17
CA GLU A 207 34.72 -10.27 -38.62
C GLU A 207 35.75 -9.44 -39.46
N PRO A 208 37.08 -9.48 -39.20
CA PRO A 208 37.85 -8.60 -38.31
C PRO A 208 38.96 -7.85 -39.11
N PRO A 209 39.99 -7.21 -38.47
CA PRO A 209 41.22 -7.98 -38.20
C PRO A 209 42.10 -7.57 -36.99
N GLU A 210 43.02 -8.50 -36.74
CA GLU A 210 44.21 -8.70 -35.87
C GLU A 210 45.07 -7.51 -35.36
N GLN A 211 45.70 -7.70 -34.18
CA GLN A 211 47.17 -7.67 -33.95
C GLN A 211 47.55 -7.83 -32.44
N THR A 212 48.12 -8.98 -32.04
CA THR A 212 49.51 -9.24 -31.59
C THR A 212 50.15 -8.35 -30.50
N SER A 213 50.53 -8.92 -29.35
CA SER A 213 51.93 -9.03 -28.87
C SER A 213 52.06 -9.50 -27.40
N SER A 214 53.22 -10.10 -27.10
CA SER A 214 53.58 -11.06 -26.03
C SER A 214 54.05 -10.45 -24.66
N PRO A 215 54.38 -11.27 -23.62
CA PRO A 215 54.48 -10.87 -22.20
C PRO A 215 55.92 -10.67 -21.67
N VAL A 216 56.08 -10.09 -20.46
CA VAL A 216 57.39 -9.91 -19.77
C VAL A 216 57.29 -10.23 -18.25
N PRO A 217 58.34 -10.80 -17.59
CA PRO A 217 58.25 -11.44 -16.27
C PRO A 217 58.90 -10.69 -15.06
N VAL A 218 58.71 -11.31 -13.89
CA VAL A 218 59.08 -10.98 -12.49
C VAL A 218 60.60 -10.86 -12.22
N PRO A 219 61.04 -10.09 -11.19
CA PRO A 219 62.35 -10.29 -10.55
C PRO A 219 62.32 -10.59 -9.03
N THR A 220 63.22 -11.45 -8.58
CA THR A 220 63.81 -11.60 -7.21
C THR A 220 65.27 -12.10 -7.39
N PRO A 221 66.14 -12.22 -6.36
CA PRO A 221 66.42 -11.42 -5.15
C PRO A 221 67.95 -11.10 -5.01
N ALA A 222 68.41 -10.49 -3.90
CA ALA A 222 69.84 -10.52 -3.49
C ALA A 222 70.06 -10.43 -1.94
N PRO A 223 71.21 -10.90 -1.39
CA PRO A 223 71.32 -11.42 -0.01
C PRO A 223 72.38 -10.80 0.96
N ARG A 224 72.19 -11.06 2.28
CA ARG A 224 73.13 -11.16 3.47
C ARG A 224 73.91 -9.89 3.88
N VAL A 225 74.28 -9.62 5.15
CA VAL A 225 75.18 -10.29 6.15
C VAL A 225 74.94 -9.63 7.56
N GLY A 226 74.73 -10.27 8.73
CA GLY A 226 75.67 -10.91 9.71
C GLY A 226 75.65 -10.22 11.13
N ARG A 227 75.04 -10.83 12.18
CA ARG A 227 75.58 -11.43 13.46
C ARG A 227 76.16 -10.41 14.52
N PRO A 228 75.90 -10.47 15.87
CA PRO A 228 75.99 -11.66 16.75
C PRO A 228 74.99 -11.85 17.92
N LYS A 229 74.97 -13.08 18.47
CA LYS A 229 74.23 -13.52 19.68
C LYS A 229 75.10 -13.35 20.94
N LYS A 230 74.54 -12.85 22.06
CA LYS A 230 75.09 -12.92 23.43
C LYS A 230 73.99 -13.30 24.46
N LYS A 231 74.45 -13.83 25.60
CA LYS A 231 73.87 -14.75 26.61
C LYS A 231 72.73 -14.18 27.51
N PRO A 232 71.97 -15.04 28.25
CA PRO A 232 70.83 -14.61 29.07
C PRO A 232 71.24 -14.11 30.46
N GLY A 233 70.54 -13.08 30.95
CA GLY A 233 70.65 -12.47 32.29
C GLY A 233 69.25 -12.14 32.86
N PRO A 234 69.14 -11.79 34.15
CA PRO A 234 68.02 -12.20 35.02
C PRO A 234 66.73 -11.38 34.82
N LYS A 235 65.60 -12.04 35.11
CA LYS A 235 64.23 -11.48 35.02
C LYS A 235 64.04 -10.29 35.96
N PRO A 236 63.52 -9.14 35.50
CA PRO A 236 62.87 -8.18 36.39
C PRO A 236 61.39 -8.55 36.59
N ALA A 237 60.91 -8.24 37.78
CA ALA A 237 59.58 -8.56 38.30
C ALA A 237 58.45 -8.03 37.40
N GLY A 238 57.41 -8.85 37.25
CA GLY A 238 56.26 -8.57 36.37
C GLY A 238 55.49 -7.32 36.79
N ASP A 239 55.22 -6.51 35.78
CA ASP A 239 54.41 -5.29 35.80
C ASP A 239 52.95 -5.61 36.24
N PRO A 240 52.39 -4.92 37.24
CA PRO A 240 51.02 -5.14 37.72
C PRO A 240 49.94 -5.02 36.61
N ASP A 241 50.22 -4.29 35.53
CA ASP A 241 49.28 -4.10 34.41
C ASP A 241 49.09 -5.35 33.54
N GLN A 242 50.07 -6.28 33.53
CA GLN A 242 49.94 -7.54 32.79
C GLN A 242 48.94 -8.51 33.43
N ARG A 243 48.76 -8.47 34.76
CA ARG A 243 47.76 -9.31 35.46
C ARG A 243 46.34 -8.83 35.21
N VAL A 244 46.14 -7.52 35.07
CA VAL A 244 44.82 -6.93 34.79
C VAL A 244 44.39 -7.25 33.36
N MET A 245 45.29 -7.13 32.38
CA MET A 245 44.99 -7.49 30.98
C MET A 245 44.78 -8.99 30.78
N ALA A 246 45.52 -9.85 31.50
CA ALA A 246 45.30 -11.30 31.48
C ALA A 246 43.94 -11.68 32.09
N SER A 247 43.53 -11.04 33.19
CA SER A 247 42.21 -11.27 33.81
C SER A 247 41.06 -10.76 32.93
N LEU A 248 41.26 -9.69 32.17
CA LEU A 248 40.28 -9.17 31.21
C LEU A 248 40.13 -10.10 29.99
N LEU A 249 41.24 -10.66 29.50
CA LEU A 249 41.23 -11.69 28.45
C LEU A 249 40.61 -13.00 28.93
N GLU A 250 40.82 -13.39 30.19
CA GLU A 250 40.22 -14.59 30.76
C GLU A 250 38.69 -14.43 30.95
N GLY A 251 38.22 -13.23 31.31
CA GLY A 251 36.80 -12.90 31.39
C GLY A 251 36.09 -12.90 30.03
N LEU A 252 36.81 -12.57 28.95
CA LEU A 252 36.30 -12.67 27.57
C LEU A 252 36.30 -14.10 27.02
N LYS A 253 36.98 -15.05 27.66
CA LYS A 253 37.00 -16.47 27.26
C LYS A 253 35.86 -17.28 27.86
N VAL A 254 35.09 -16.72 28.80
CA VAL A 254 33.92 -17.40 29.36
C VAL A 254 32.76 -17.31 28.37
N ASN A 255 32.61 -18.37 27.58
CA ASN A 255 31.47 -18.73 26.73
C ASN A 255 31.12 -17.75 25.59
N ASN A 256 32.05 -17.54 24.66
CA ASN A 256 31.77 -16.99 23.33
C ASN A 256 31.13 -18.01 22.37
N GLN A 257 30.15 -18.77 22.84
CA GLN A 257 29.32 -19.59 21.94
C GLN A 257 28.40 -18.71 21.06
N PHE A 258 28.34 -17.40 21.34
CA PHE A 258 27.57 -16.41 20.60
C PHE A 258 28.21 -16.01 19.26
N MET A 259 29.53 -16.07 19.12
CA MET A 259 30.23 -15.62 17.89
C MET A 259 30.67 -16.75 16.96
N GLU A 260 30.79 -17.99 17.44
CA GLU A 260 31.25 -19.12 16.61
C GLU A 260 30.31 -19.42 15.43
N ASN A 261 29.02 -19.09 15.55
CA ASN A 261 28.02 -19.28 14.49
C ASN A 261 27.45 -17.97 13.93
N PHE A 262 28.07 -16.82 14.22
CA PHE A 262 27.61 -15.53 13.70
C PHE A 262 28.05 -15.35 12.24
N ASN A 263 27.24 -15.84 11.31
CA ASN A 263 27.46 -15.64 9.89
C ASN A 263 26.61 -14.43 9.41
N PRO A 264 27.24 -13.31 8.97
CA PRO A 264 26.52 -12.09 8.59
C PRO A 264 25.57 -12.31 7.39
N LYS A 265 25.75 -13.40 6.63
CA LYS A 265 24.87 -13.80 5.53
C LYS A 265 23.63 -14.59 5.98
N THR A 266 23.59 -15.13 7.21
CA THR A 266 22.49 -15.99 7.72
C THR A 266 21.83 -15.50 9.01
N SER A 267 22.22 -14.33 9.53
CA SER A 267 21.65 -13.75 10.75
C SER A 267 20.12 -13.70 10.74
N GLU A 268 19.47 -13.77 11.90
CA GLU A 268 18.00 -13.68 12.01
C GLU A 268 17.41 -12.43 11.34
N ARG A 269 18.16 -11.33 11.36
CA ARG A 269 17.81 -10.09 10.64
C ARG A 269 17.78 -10.31 9.13
N MET A 270 18.80 -10.96 8.58
CA MET A 270 18.83 -11.36 7.16
C MET A 270 17.77 -12.42 6.85
N ARG A 271 17.47 -13.35 7.77
CA ARG A 271 16.41 -14.34 7.62
C ARG A 271 15.02 -13.70 7.61
N ARG A 272 14.78 -12.67 8.42
CA ARG A 272 13.55 -11.85 8.36
C ARG A 272 13.46 -11.07 7.04
N LYS A 273 14.57 -10.50 6.56
CA LYS A 273 14.63 -9.81 5.27
C LYS A 273 14.40 -10.77 4.09
N LYS A 274 14.99 -11.96 4.12
CA LYS A 274 14.83 -13.00 3.09
C LYS A 274 13.45 -13.67 3.14
N LYS A 275 12.86 -13.89 4.32
CA LYS A 275 11.45 -14.29 4.44
C LYS A 275 10.50 -13.22 3.91
N LYS A 276 10.82 -11.94 4.09
CA LYS A 276 10.06 -10.82 3.51
C LYS A 276 10.14 -10.83 1.97
N VAL A 277 11.30 -11.17 1.40
CA VAL A 277 11.49 -11.28 -0.07
C VAL A 277 10.89 -12.59 -0.64
N GLN A 278 11.02 -13.73 0.04
CA GLN A 278 10.42 -15.00 -0.41
C GLN A 278 8.88 -14.99 -0.35
N TYR A 279 8.26 -14.14 0.48
CA TYR A 279 6.81 -13.96 0.48
C TYR A 279 6.28 -13.33 -0.81
N PHE A 280 7.11 -12.60 -1.57
CA PHE A 280 6.70 -11.99 -2.84
C PHE A 280 6.93 -12.88 -4.06
N HIS A 281 7.68 -13.98 -3.95
CA HIS A 281 8.02 -14.85 -5.09
C HIS A 281 7.50 -16.28 -4.94
N SER A 282 6.57 -16.56 -4.02
CA SER A 282 5.99 -17.90 -3.84
C SER A 282 4.49 -17.91 -3.55
N SER A 283 3.77 -16.82 -3.83
CA SER A 283 2.30 -16.77 -3.81
C SER A 283 1.65 -17.30 -5.11
N GLY A 284 2.43 -17.86 -6.04
CA GLY A 284 1.91 -18.66 -7.14
C GLY A 284 1.77 -20.11 -6.71
N ARG A 285 0.54 -20.52 -6.35
CA ARG A 285 0.08 -21.88 -6.03
C ARG A 285 0.10 -22.25 -4.54
N GLY A 286 -1.09 -22.15 -3.93
CA GLY A 286 -1.48 -23.01 -2.82
C GLY A 286 -2.00 -22.28 -1.60
N ARG A 287 -3.30 -21.95 -1.62
CA ARG A 287 -4.27 -22.11 -0.50
C ARG A 287 -5.55 -21.32 -0.80
N GLY A 288 -6.60 -22.03 -1.20
CA GLY A 288 -8.01 -21.70 -0.90
C GLY A 288 -8.57 -20.33 -1.28
N SER A 289 -7.97 -19.59 -2.21
CA SER A 289 -8.55 -18.32 -2.66
C SER A 289 -9.75 -18.62 -3.55
N HIS A 290 -10.94 -18.20 -3.11
CA HIS A 290 -12.11 -18.13 -3.99
C HIS A 290 -11.70 -17.44 -5.31
N PRO A 291 -12.12 -17.95 -6.49
CA PRO A 291 -11.76 -17.33 -7.76
C PRO A 291 -12.14 -15.84 -7.74
N SER A 292 -11.17 -14.95 -7.93
CA SER A 292 -11.40 -13.50 -7.99
C SER A 292 -12.33 -13.09 -9.15
N ALA A 293 -12.50 -13.99 -10.12
CA ALA A 293 -13.55 -14.02 -11.13
C ALA A 293 -13.96 -15.48 -11.41
N PHE A 294 -15.21 -15.73 -11.80
CA PHE A 294 -15.67 -17.05 -12.27
C PHE A 294 -15.54 -17.20 -13.78
N HIS A 295 -15.42 -16.10 -14.52
CA HIS A 295 -15.24 -16.08 -15.96
C HIS A 295 -13.96 -15.34 -16.34
N GLY A 296 -13.27 -15.82 -17.36
CA GLY A 296 -12.01 -15.27 -17.87
C GLY A 296 -12.20 -14.02 -18.76
N PRO A 297 -11.09 -13.49 -19.30
CA PRO A 297 -11.09 -12.33 -20.19
C PRO A 297 -11.75 -12.62 -21.55
N ASP A 298 -11.77 -13.87 -21.98
CA ASP A 298 -12.48 -14.41 -23.14
C ASP A 298 -13.97 -14.68 -22.87
N GLY A 299 -14.38 -14.59 -21.59
CA GLY A 299 -15.73 -14.87 -21.15
C GLY A 299 -16.05 -16.35 -20.95
N SER A 300 -15.04 -17.24 -21.00
CA SER A 300 -15.19 -18.65 -20.65
C SER A 300 -15.21 -18.85 -19.13
N LEU A 301 -15.86 -19.91 -18.66
CA LEU A 301 -15.94 -20.20 -17.23
C LEU A 301 -14.59 -20.76 -16.73
N ILE A 302 -13.96 -20.12 -15.74
CA ILE A 302 -12.62 -20.50 -15.24
C ILE A 302 -12.62 -21.90 -14.62
N ALA A 303 -13.72 -22.30 -13.97
CA ALA A 303 -13.80 -23.60 -13.29
C ALA A 303 -13.77 -24.81 -14.26
N SER A 304 -14.33 -24.65 -15.47
CA SER A 304 -14.46 -25.72 -16.46
C SER A 304 -13.72 -25.46 -17.77
N GLY A 305 -13.27 -24.23 -18.02
CA GLY A 305 -12.69 -23.76 -19.28
C GLY A 305 -13.69 -23.65 -20.43
N LYS A 306 -15.00 -23.83 -20.20
CA LYS A 306 -16.02 -23.89 -21.27
C LYS A 306 -16.59 -22.51 -21.58
N ASP A 307 -16.82 -22.25 -22.87
CA ASP A 307 -17.45 -21.02 -23.39
C ASP A 307 -18.99 -21.09 -23.37
N LEU A 308 -19.57 -21.06 -22.18
CA LEU A 308 -21.01 -21.23 -21.97
C LEU A 308 -21.78 -19.90 -22.03
N CYS A 309 -22.99 -19.97 -22.58
CA CYS A 309 -24.00 -18.91 -22.46
C CYS A 309 -24.61 -18.91 -21.05
N ASP A 310 -25.19 -17.78 -20.64
CA ASP A 310 -25.87 -17.65 -19.34
C ASP A 310 -27.11 -18.57 -19.20
N CYS A 311 -27.59 -19.17 -20.30
CA CYS A 311 -28.59 -20.24 -20.27
C CYS A 311 -28.02 -21.63 -19.91
N LEU A 312 -26.70 -21.76 -19.78
CA LEU A 312 -25.97 -22.97 -19.41
C LEU A 312 -26.09 -24.15 -20.40
N THR A 313 -26.51 -23.91 -21.64
CA THR A 313 -26.53 -24.92 -22.71
C THR A 313 -25.22 -24.91 -23.49
N GLU A 314 -24.59 -26.08 -23.68
CA GLU A 314 -23.28 -26.20 -24.35
C GLU A 314 -23.30 -25.71 -25.80
N ASP A 315 -24.34 -26.09 -26.56
CA ASP A 315 -24.47 -25.76 -27.99
C ASP A 315 -25.21 -24.44 -28.24
N CYS A 316 -25.30 -23.57 -27.24
CA CYS A 316 -25.99 -22.29 -27.41
C CYS A 316 -25.16 -21.32 -28.27
N PRO A 317 -25.66 -20.87 -29.43
CA PRO A 317 -24.99 -19.82 -30.22
C PRO A 317 -25.03 -18.45 -29.52
N GLY A 318 -25.90 -18.28 -28.54
CA GLY A 318 -26.19 -17.05 -27.82
C GLY A 318 -27.68 -16.73 -27.85
N CYS A 319 -28.37 -16.85 -26.72
CA CYS A 319 -29.81 -16.62 -26.60
C CYS A 319 -30.18 -15.19 -26.17
N HIS A 320 -29.20 -14.30 -26.04
CA HIS A 320 -29.38 -12.92 -25.60
C HIS A 320 -29.01 -11.93 -26.72
N PHE A 321 -29.42 -10.68 -26.54
CA PHE A 321 -29.00 -9.60 -27.42
C PHE A 321 -27.47 -9.40 -27.36
N PRO A 322 -26.83 -8.96 -28.46
CA PRO A 322 -25.40 -8.71 -28.50
C PRO A 322 -24.93 -7.79 -27.37
N CYS A 323 -23.97 -8.27 -26.57
CA CYS A 323 -23.45 -7.53 -25.44
C CYS A 323 -22.73 -6.25 -25.88
N ILE A 324 -23.05 -5.11 -25.28
CA ILE A 324 -22.37 -3.83 -25.55
C ILE A 324 -20.86 -3.83 -25.22
N LYS A 325 -20.39 -4.78 -24.38
CA LYS A 325 -18.99 -4.84 -23.95
C LYS A 325 -18.13 -5.77 -24.80
N CYS A 326 -18.66 -6.93 -25.18
CA CYS A 326 -17.90 -7.96 -25.89
C CYS A 326 -18.50 -8.39 -27.24
N GLY A 327 -19.65 -7.84 -27.63
CA GLY A 327 -20.36 -8.19 -28.87
C GLY A 327 -21.02 -9.57 -28.87
N SER A 328 -20.76 -10.42 -27.87
CA SER A 328 -21.32 -11.77 -27.81
C SER A 328 -22.82 -11.78 -27.46
N GLY A 329 -23.61 -12.64 -28.11
CA GLY A 329 -25.00 -12.95 -27.75
C GLY A 329 -25.12 -13.94 -26.58
N LYS A 330 -24.00 -14.34 -25.96
CA LYS A 330 -23.97 -15.30 -24.84
C LYS A 330 -24.07 -14.64 -23.46
N CYS A 331 -24.04 -13.31 -23.40
CA CYS A 331 -24.15 -12.56 -22.14
C CYS A 331 -25.61 -12.22 -21.87
N GLY A 332 -26.10 -12.49 -20.66
CA GLY A 332 -27.40 -12.02 -20.18
C GLY A 332 -27.38 -10.53 -19.83
N LYS A 333 -27.87 -10.19 -18.64
CA LYS A 333 -27.98 -8.78 -18.21
C LYS A 333 -26.63 -8.07 -18.06
N GLU A 334 -25.59 -8.79 -17.68
CA GLU A 334 -24.24 -8.26 -17.52
C GLU A 334 -23.27 -8.96 -18.46
N CYS A 335 -22.12 -8.36 -18.78
CA CYS A 335 -21.11 -9.06 -19.55
C CYS A 335 -20.49 -10.21 -18.72
N ARG A 336 -20.20 -11.34 -19.37
CA ARG A 336 -19.52 -12.47 -18.74
C ARG A 336 -18.00 -12.29 -18.64
N ILE A 337 -17.39 -11.40 -19.42
CA ILE A 337 -15.94 -11.13 -19.33
C ILE A 337 -15.57 -10.68 -17.91
N ASN A 338 -14.61 -11.37 -17.29
CA ASN A 338 -14.09 -11.10 -15.94
C ASN A 338 -15.20 -11.00 -14.87
N ARG A 339 -16.31 -11.73 -15.07
CA ARG A 339 -17.47 -11.66 -14.17
C ARG A 339 -17.19 -12.44 -12.87
N LYS A 340 -17.55 -11.83 -11.74
CA LYS A 340 -17.36 -12.35 -10.37
C LYS A 340 -18.52 -13.19 -9.82
N TRP A 341 -19.50 -13.50 -10.66
CA TRP A 341 -20.66 -14.31 -10.30
C TRP A 341 -21.04 -15.22 -11.47
N TYR A 342 -21.87 -16.22 -11.20
CA TYR A 342 -22.41 -17.18 -12.17
C TYR A 342 -23.87 -17.50 -11.84
N TYR A 343 -24.61 -18.06 -12.80
CA TYR A 343 -25.94 -18.60 -12.56
C TYR A 343 -25.83 -20.00 -11.95
N ASP A 344 -26.41 -20.20 -10.75
CA ASP A 344 -26.43 -21.52 -10.10
C ASP A 344 -27.50 -22.44 -10.70
N LYS A 345 -28.64 -21.87 -11.09
CA LYS A 345 -29.79 -22.59 -11.65
C LYS A 345 -30.52 -21.73 -12.67
N VAL A 346 -31.04 -22.36 -13.72
CA VAL A 346 -31.94 -21.75 -14.70
C VAL A 346 -33.32 -22.40 -14.56
N GLU A 347 -34.35 -21.57 -14.46
CA GLU A 347 -35.76 -21.98 -14.39
C GLU A 347 -36.52 -21.31 -15.53
N VAL A 348 -37.27 -22.09 -16.30
CA VAL A 348 -38.04 -21.58 -17.45
C VAL A 348 -39.43 -21.15 -16.96
N GLU A 349 -39.70 -19.86 -17.04
CA GLU A 349 -40.98 -19.29 -16.63
C GLU A 349 -42.15 -19.89 -17.46
N GLY A 350 -43.19 -20.38 -16.77
CA GLY A 350 -44.33 -21.04 -17.42
C GLY A 350 -44.12 -22.52 -17.78
N SER A 351 -42.99 -23.12 -17.37
CA SER A 351 -42.70 -24.56 -17.53
C SER A 351 -42.21 -25.18 -16.22
N THR A 352 -42.21 -26.52 -16.13
CA THR A 352 -41.58 -27.26 -15.02
C THR A 352 -40.09 -27.55 -15.28
N LEU A 353 -39.54 -27.04 -16.38
CA LEU A 353 -38.14 -27.26 -16.77
C LEU A 353 -37.20 -26.38 -15.93
N SER A 354 -36.24 -27.01 -15.27
CA SER A 354 -35.13 -26.33 -14.62
C SER A 354 -33.87 -27.19 -14.60
N TRP A 355 -32.71 -26.56 -14.69
CA TRP A 355 -31.41 -27.24 -14.63
C TRP A 355 -30.41 -26.42 -13.81
N ASN A 356 -29.49 -27.13 -13.16
CA ASN A 356 -28.44 -26.52 -12.35
C ASN A 356 -27.15 -26.35 -13.17
N ASN A 357 -26.26 -25.48 -12.70
CA ASN A 357 -24.95 -25.32 -13.28
C ASN A 357 -24.02 -26.46 -12.86
N GLU A 358 -23.91 -27.46 -13.73
CA GLU A 358 -23.04 -28.62 -13.52
C GLU A 358 -21.54 -28.30 -13.67
N TYR A 359 -21.21 -27.11 -14.17
CA TYR A 359 -19.84 -26.71 -14.49
C TYR A 359 -19.10 -26.04 -13.34
N ILE A 360 -19.76 -25.90 -12.18
CA ILE A 360 -19.19 -25.30 -10.98
C ILE A 360 -19.34 -26.28 -9.84
N LYS A 361 -18.20 -26.71 -9.29
CA LYS A 361 -18.17 -27.57 -8.10
C LYS A 361 -18.52 -26.71 -6.89
N LYS A 362 -19.65 -26.99 -6.23
CA LYS A 362 -19.96 -26.43 -4.91
C LYS A 362 -18.92 -27.00 -3.92
N ILE A 363 -18.12 -26.12 -3.32
CA ILE A 363 -17.13 -26.48 -2.28
C ILE A 363 -17.86 -26.74 -0.97
#